data_AF-A0A183KFJ9-F1
#
_entry.id   AF-A0A183KFJ9-F1
#
_cell.length_a   1.000
_cell.length_b   1.000
_cell.length_c   1.000
_cell.angle_alpha   90.00
_cell.angle_beta   90.00
_cell.angle_gamma   90.00
#
_symmetry.space_group_name_H-M   'P 1'
#
loop_
_entity.id
_entity.type
_entity.pdbx_description
1 polymer ?
#
loop_
_entity_poly.entity_id
_entity_poly.type
_entity_poly.pdbx_seq_one_letter_code
_entity_poly.pdbx_strand_id
1 'polypeptide(L)'
;MFSSHCLVENSMLPPNTNTEAVFLKPCAPFKLAAFNVRTFMQVGQQIGLAMSLGSLNIDVCCLSVIRIQDFGEVLQIRSPSIASKSFFYVRLSGDPVTDSSGLVGVCVALSARAEAAL
;
A
#
# COMPACT_ATOMS: atom_id res chain seq x y z
N MET A 1 -0.86 1.70 17.13
CA MET A 1 -0.91 3.13 16.76
C MET A 1 -0.03 3.30 15.53
N PHE A 2 -0.65 3.32 14.34
CA PHE A 2 0.07 3.55 13.10
C PHE A 2 0.45 5.03 13.04
N SER A 3 1.72 5.34 12.78
CA SER A 3 2.12 6.72 12.48
C SER A 3 1.84 6.93 11.00
N SER A 4 0.92 7.85 10.68
CA SER A 4 0.47 8.15 9.33
C SER A 4 0.91 9.55 8.93
N HIS A 5 1.71 9.65 7.86
CA HIS A 5 1.77 10.87 7.07
C HIS A 5 0.92 10.62 5.82
N CYS A 6 -0.33 11.09 5.83
CA CYS A 6 -1.19 11.04 4.67
C CYS A 6 -0.71 12.08 3.64
N LEU A 7 0.09 11.67 2.67
CA LEU A 7 0.26 12.43 1.43
C LEU A 7 -0.89 12.05 0.51
N VAL A 8 -1.97 12.84 0.54
CA VAL A 8 -2.98 12.80 -0.53
C VAL A 8 -2.41 13.59 -1.69
N GLU A 9 -1.68 12.93 -2.59
CA GLU A 9 -1.42 13.49 -3.91
C GLU A 9 -2.68 13.32 -4.76
N ASN A 10 -3.53 14.34 -4.74
CA ASN A 10 -4.40 14.60 -5.89
C ASN A 10 -3.49 15.20 -6.96
N SER A 11 -3.24 14.48 -8.06
CA SER A 11 -2.48 15.01 -9.19
C SER A 11 -3.20 16.23 -9.79
N MET A 12 -2.88 17.41 -9.29
CA MET A 12 -3.30 18.72 -9.80
C MET A 12 -2.02 19.56 -9.88
N LEU A 13 -1.33 19.49 -11.03
CA LEU A 13 -0.10 20.26 -11.27
C LEU A 13 -0.42 21.59 -11.99
N PRO A 14 0.35 22.68 -11.69
CA PRO A 14 0.18 24.00 -12.29
C PRO A 14 0.74 24.04 -13.72
N PRO A 15 0.38 25.06 -14.54
CA PRO A 15 0.81 25.11 -15.92
C PRO A 15 2.26 25.60 -15.97
N ASN A 16 3.19 24.75 -16.42
CA ASN A 16 4.50 25.23 -16.86
C ASN A 16 4.99 24.50 -18.10
N THR A 17 5.84 25.22 -18.81
CA THR A 17 5.99 25.21 -20.25
C THR A 17 7.00 24.17 -20.73
N ASN A 18 6.79 23.71 -21.96
CA ASN A 18 7.79 23.24 -22.91
C ASN A 18 8.78 22.13 -22.48
N THR A 19 8.26 20.95 -22.18
CA THR A 19 8.89 19.67 -22.55
C THR A 19 7.74 18.69 -22.76
N GLU A 20 7.60 18.13 -23.96
CA GLU A 20 6.56 17.14 -24.27
C GLU A 20 6.89 15.81 -23.57
N ALA A 21 6.83 15.80 -22.24
CA ALA A 21 6.53 14.59 -21.53
C ALA A 21 5.15 14.16 -22.03
N VAL A 22 5.10 13.08 -22.81
CA VAL A 22 3.85 12.37 -23.12
C VAL A 22 3.31 11.90 -21.77
N PHE A 23 2.57 12.79 -21.11
CA PHE A 23 1.90 12.52 -19.86
C PHE A 23 0.82 11.51 -20.21
N LEU A 24 1.10 10.24 -19.95
CA LEU A 24 0.10 9.19 -20.01
C LEU A 24 -1.05 9.65 -19.13
N LYS A 25 -2.16 10.03 -19.76
CA LYS A 25 -3.34 10.48 -19.02
C LYS A 25 -3.82 9.29 -18.20
N PRO A 26 -3.79 9.36 -16.85
CA PRO A 26 -4.19 8.22 -16.04
C PRO A 26 -5.65 7.89 -16.34
N CYS A 27 -5.94 6.64 -16.71
CA CYS A 27 -7.30 6.20 -17.04
C CYS A 27 -8.26 6.34 -15.84
N ALA A 28 -7.74 6.27 -14.61
CA ALA A 28 -8.48 6.50 -13.39
C ALA A 28 -7.56 7.02 -12.26
N PRO A 29 -8.04 7.90 -11.38
CA PRO A 29 -7.29 8.33 -10.20
C PRO A 29 -7.27 7.24 -9.13
N PHE A 30 -6.12 7.06 -8.48
CA PHE A 30 -5.92 6.18 -7.32
C PHE A 30 -5.56 7.00 -6.08
N LYS A 31 -6.09 6.61 -4.91
CA LYS A 31 -5.70 7.20 -3.63
C LYS A 31 -4.46 6.50 -3.06
N LEU A 32 -3.42 7.28 -2.80
CA LEU A 32 -2.16 6.80 -2.24
C LEU A 32 -2.06 7.08 -0.73
N ALA A 33 -1.39 6.20 0.00
CA ALA A 33 -0.98 6.44 1.38
C ALA A 33 0.37 5.80 1.70
N ALA A 34 0.96 6.20 2.83
CA ALA A 34 2.11 5.55 3.40
C ALA A 34 1.90 5.34 4.90
N PHE A 35 2.15 4.11 5.38
CA PHE A 35 2.15 3.79 6.80
C PHE A 35 3.48 3.15 7.23
N ASN A 36 3.83 3.38 8.49
CA ASN A 36 4.86 2.60 9.16
C ASN A 36 4.19 1.53 10.05
N VAL A 37 4.51 0.26 9.79
CA VAL A 37 3.98 -0.89 10.52
C VAL A 37 5.14 -1.62 11.18
N ARG A 38 5.24 -1.54 12.51
CA ARG A 38 6.36 -2.16 13.25
C ARG A 38 6.44 -3.69 13.07
N THR A 39 5.30 -4.37 13.04
CA THR A 39 5.24 -5.84 12.88
C THR A 39 4.05 -6.22 12.00
N PHE A 40 4.25 -6.35 10.70
CA PHE A 40 3.16 -6.64 9.76
C PHE A 40 2.56 -8.04 9.93
N MET A 41 3.34 -9.01 10.41
CA MET A 41 2.86 -10.40 10.54
C MET A 41 1.98 -10.69 11.75
N GLN A 42 1.76 -9.70 12.63
CA GLN A 42 0.78 -9.88 13.70
C GLN A 42 -0.63 -9.73 13.12
N VAL A 43 -1.48 -10.75 13.28
CA VAL A 43 -2.88 -10.78 12.76
C VAL A 43 -3.65 -9.49 13.10
N GLY A 44 -3.50 -8.99 14.33
CA GLY A 44 -4.14 -7.73 14.75
C GLY A 44 -3.68 -6.50 13.96
N GLN A 45 -2.41 -6.45 13.55
CA GLN A 45 -1.89 -5.35 12.73
C GLN A 45 -2.42 -5.41 11.30
N GLN A 46 -2.54 -6.62 10.72
CA GLN A 46 -3.12 -6.80 9.38
C GLN A 46 -4.59 -6.40 9.35
N ILE A 47 -5.36 -6.82 10.36
CA ILE A 47 -6.76 -6.44 10.52
C ILE A 47 -6.88 -4.92 10.69
N GLY A 48 -6.09 -4.34 11.59
CA GLY A 48 -6.08 -2.89 11.82
C GLY A 48 -5.76 -2.10 10.56
N LEU A 49 -4.73 -2.54 9.81
CA LEU A 49 -4.35 -1.93 8.55
C LEU A 49 -5.45 -2.05 7.50
N ALA A 50 -6.02 -3.23 7.30
CA ALA A 50 -7.11 -3.44 6.33
C ALA A 50 -8.33 -2.56 6.65
N MET A 51 -8.67 -2.42 7.94
CA MET A 51 -9.73 -1.49 8.37
C MET A 51 -9.37 -0.03 8.09
N SER A 52 -8.14 0.40 8.39
CA SER A 52 -7.70 1.78 8.12
C SER A 52 -7.70 2.11 6.63
N LEU A 53 -7.15 1.23 5.79
CA LEU A 53 -7.12 1.42 4.34
C LEU A 53 -8.54 1.44 3.75
N GLY A 54 -9.42 0.53 4.19
CA GLY A 54 -10.81 0.51 3.79
C GLY A 54 -11.58 1.77 4.21
N SER A 55 -11.37 2.23 5.44
CA SER A 55 -12.04 3.44 5.96
C SER A 55 -11.58 4.73 5.28
N LEU A 56 -10.31 4.81 4.88
CA LEU A 56 -9.73 5.95 4.18
C LEU A 56 -9.93 5.86 2.65
N ASN A 57 -10.46 4.73 2.18
CA ASN A 57 -10.67 4.42 0.77
C ASN A 57 -9.37 4.54 -0.04
N ILE A 58 -8.26 4.04 0.52
CA ILE A 58 -6.94 4.01 -0.11
C ILE A 58 -6.90 2.90 -1.16
N ASP A 59 -6.28 3.18 -2.29
CA ASP A 59 -6.09 2.22 -3.38
C ASP A 59 -4.73 1.56 -3.36
N VAL A 60 -3.69 2.35 -3.08
CA VAL A 60 -2.31 1.92 -3.08
C VAL A 60 -1.65 2.46 -1.81
N CYS A 61 -0.98 1.60 -1.08
CA CYS A 61 -0.32 1.99 0.15
C CYS A 61 1.08 1.43 0.28
N CYS A 62 2.05 2.31 0.46
CA CYS A 62 3.41 1.92 0.84
C CYS A 62 3.46 1.62 2.34
N LEU A 63 4.05 0.50 2.71
CA LEU A 63 4.22 0.06 4.09
C LEU A 63 5.71 -0.03 4.36
N SER A 64 6.22 0.83 5.23
CA SER A 64 7.55 0.63 5.81
C SER A 64 7.40 -0.35 6.98
N VAL A 65 7.95 -1.55 6.83
CA VAL A 65 7.80 -2.64 7.80
C VAL A 65 9.15 -2.97 8.42
N ILE A 66 9.21 -3.08 9.74
CA ILE A 66 10.46 -3.30 10.48
C ILE A 66 10.81 -4.80 10.57
N ARG A 67 9.81 -5.69 10.44
CA ARG A 67 9.99 -7.15 10.39
C ARG A 67 8.98 -7.80 9.46
N ILE A 68 9.47 -8.33 8.35
CA ILE A 68 8.71 -9.16 7.42
C ILE A 68 9.18 -10.60 7.57
N GLN A 69 8.24 -11.54 7.72
CA GLN A 69 8.51 -12.96 7.47
C GLN A 69 8.14 -13.20 6.02
N ASP A 70 9.01 -13.88 5.26
CA ASP A 70 8.75 -14.17 3.84
C ASP A 70 7.38 -14.86 3.70
N PHE A 71 6.41 -14.15 3.11
CA PHE A 71 5.03 -14.61 2.96
C PHE A 71 4.71 -15.01 1.51
N GLY A 72 5.74 -15.33 0.71
CA GLY A 72 5.59 -15.56 -0.72
C GLY A 72 5.34 -14.26 -1.48
N GLU A 73 4.95 -14.37 -2.76
CA GLU A 73 4.82 -13.21 -3.65
C GLU A 73 3.70 -12.23 -3.25
N VAL A 74 2.59 -12.75 -2.69
CA VAL A 74 1.40 -11.95 -2.37
C VAL A 74 0.71 -12.46 -1.10
N LEU A 75 0.45 -11.58 -0.14
CA LEU A 75 -0.39 -11.84 1.03
C LEU A 75 -1.72 -11.08 0.94
N GLN A 76 -2.83 -11.74 1.20
CA GLN A 76 -4.13 -11.08 1.31
C GLN A 76 -4.44 -10.68 2.77
N ILE A 77 -4.72 -9.40 3.00
CA ILE A 77 -5.24 -8.90 4.28
C ILE A 77 -6.71 -8.51 4.15
N ARG A 78 -7.50 -8.73 5.20
CA ARG A 78 -8.96 -8.57 5.15
C ARG A 78 -9.50 -7.77 6.33
N SER A 79 -10.38 -6.82 6.04
CA SER A 79 -11.17 -6.13 7.05
C SER A 79 -12.30 -7.05 7.55
N PRO A 80 -12.47 -7.23 8.87
CA PRO A 80 -13.60 -7.96 9.45
C PRO A 80 -14.91 -7.16 9.41
N SER A 81 -14.90 -5.92 8.91
CA SER A 81 -16.08 -5.05 8.88
C SER A 81 -17.21 -5.65 8.04
N ILE A 82 -18.40 -5.75 8.63
CA ILE A 82 -19.63 -6.21 7.96
C ILE A 82 -20.08 -5.19 6.90
N ALA A 83 -19.84 -3.90 7.16
CA ALA A 83 -20.23 -2.81 6.26
C ALA A 83 -19.32 -2.69 5.03
N SER A 84 -18.09 -3.21 5.10
CA SER A 84 -17.12 -3.17 4.01
C SER A 84 -16.26 -4.43 4.03
N LYS A 85 -16.58 -5.40 3.16
CA LYS A 85 -15.70 -6.52 2.84
C LYS A 85 -14.55 -6.04 1.95
N SER A 86 -13.73 -5.13 2.47
CA SER A 86 -12.49 -4.71 1.81
C SER A 86 -11.37 -5.69 2.16
N PHE A 87 -10.70 -6.17 1.12
CA PHE A 87 -9.45 -6.90 1.23
C PHE A 87 -8.41 -6.22 0.35
N PHE A 88 -7.16 -6.38 0.73
CA PHE A 88 -6.01 -5.79 0.04
C PHE A 88 -4.97 -6.87 -0.24
N TYR A 89 -4.29 -6.74 -1.37
CA TYR A 89 -3.17 -7.57 -1.77
C TYR A 89 -1.88 -6.88 -1.36
N VAL A 90 -1.06 -7.54 -0.56
CA VAL A 90 0.20 -7.01 -0.08
C VAL A 90 1.34 -7.74 -0.77
N ARG A 91 2.18 -6.98 -1.46
CA ARG A 91 3.33 -7.46 -2.22
C ARG A 91 4.61 -6.94 -1.60
N LEU A 92 5.67 -7.74 -1.65
CA LEU A 92 7.00 -7.36 -1.22
C LEU A 92 7.69 -6.52 -2.30
N SER A 93 8.26 -5.38 -1.91
CA SER A 93 9.05 -4.53 -2.81
C SER A 93 10.52 -4.93 -2.71
N GLY A 94 10.97 -5.84 -3.58
CA GLY A 94 12.37 -6.28 -3.67
C GLY A 94 12.52 -7.77 -3.91
N ASP A 95 13.71 -8.20 -4.30
CA ASP A 95 14.07 -9.63 -4.42
C ASP A 95 14.13 -10.26 -3.00
N PRO A 96 13.48 -11.41 -2.76
CA PRO A 96 13.52 -12.12 -1.47
C PRO A 96 14.90 -12.63 -1.03
N VAL A 97 16.00 -12.32 -1.74
CA VAL A 97 17.37 -12.67 -1.33
C VAL A 97 17.74 -12.06 0.02
N THR A 98 17.44 -12.84 1.05
CA THR A 98 18.08 -12.99 2.37
C THR A 98 19.02 -11.86 2.76
N ASP A 99 18.46 -10.79 3.30
CA ASP A 99 19.19 -10.06 4.32
C ASP A 99 18.97 -10.80 5.65
N SER A 100 20.00 -11.53 6.09
CA SER A 100 20.04 -12.26 7.37
C SER A 100 20.00 -11.34 8.60
N SER A 101 19.70 -10.05 8.41
CA SER A 101 19.75 -8.98 9.41
C SER A 101 18.44 -8.78 10.21
N GLY A 102 17.33 -9.41 9.81
CA GLY A 102 16.01 -9.20 10.44
C GLY A 102 15.11 -8.16 9.75
N LEU A 103 15.29 -8.01 8.44
CA LEU A 103 14.44 -7.38 7.41
C LEU A 103 13.49 -6.26 7.84
N VAL A 104 14.05 -5.04 7.82
CA VAL A 104 13.32 -3.82 7.46
C VAL A 104 13.07 -3.84 5.96
N GLY A 105 11.83 -3.88 5.52
CA GLY A 105 11.47 -3.91 4.11
C GLY A 105 10.25 -3.05 3.80
N VAL A 106 10.07 -2.77 2.51
CA VAL A 106 8.90 -2.04 2.03
C VAL A 106 7.92 -3.04 1.42
N CYS A 107 6.65 -2.92 1.76
CA CYS A 107 5.57 -3.65 1.10
C CYS A 107 4.63 -2.65 0.42
N VAL A 108 3.92 -3.11 -0.59
CA VAL A 108 2.86 -2.35 -1.24
C VAL A 108 1.53 -3.07 -1.03
N ALA A 109 0.56 -2.41 -0.41
CA ALA A 109 -0.80 -2.90 -0.28
C ALA A 109 -1.70 -2.27 -1.34
N LEU A 110 -2.48 -3.11 -2.03
CA LEU A 110 -3.26 -2.76 -3.21
C LEU A 110 -4.73 -3.13 -3.00
N SER A 111 -5.63 -2.21 -3.30
CA SER A 111 -7.06 -2.52 -3.39
C SER A 111 -7.32 -3.44 -4.59
N ALA A 112 -8.46 -4.14 -4.61
CA ALA A 112 -8.81 -4.98 -5.75
C ALA A 112 -8.79 -4.24 -7.10
N ARG A 113 -9.10 -2.93 -7.08
CA ARG A 113 -9.06 -2.09 -8.27
C ARG A 113 -7.62 -1.78 -8.71
N ALA A 114 -6.74 -1.45 -7.77
CA ALA A 114 -5.34 -1.17 -8.08
C ALA A 114 -4.62 -2.44 -8.53
N GLU A 115 -4.93 -3.58 -7.91
CA GLU A 115 -4.39 -4.88 -8.30
C GLU A 115 -4.79 -5.26 -9.74
N ALA A 116 -6.04 -5.01 -10.14
CA ALA A 116 -6.51 -5.30 -11.50
C ALA A 116 -5.89 -4.40 -12.59
N ALA A 117 -5.14 -3.36 -12.21
CA ALA A 117 -4.47 -2.45 -13.12
C ALA A 117 -2.97 -2.76 -13.29
N LEU A 118 -2.43 -3.76 -12.58
CA LEU A 118 -1.08 -4.29 -12.72
C LEU A 118 -1.02 -5.43 -13.73
#